data_AF-A0A6J4N7R0-F1
#
_entry.id   AF-A0A6J4N7R0-F1
#
_cell.length_a   1.000
_cell.length_b   1.000
_cell.length_c   1.000
_cell.angle_alpha   90.00
_cell.angle_beta   90.00
_cell.angle_gamma   90.00
#
_symmetry.space_group_name_H-M   'P 1'
#
loop_
_entity.id
_entity.type
_entity.pdbx_description
1 polymer ?
#
loop_
_entity_poly.entity_id
_entity_poly.type
_entity_poly.pdbx_seq_one_letter_code
_entity_poly.pdbx_strand_id
1 'polypeptide(L)'
;MPYAERTVRAMYRTAPAFLALLLAACGDEITPEQRTKRLEARRTACITEALQQRAQSQLAQLDTMMRQQGGNVPDIVRAPHTFAQVYAAYADVKAHEAAYLDSAFQADSKQDSIAYLQSAGKFRVSPPSEGSVEENVARLYAGDFNASREYADHACNKLVEDQEKR
;
A
#
# COMPACT_ATOMS: atom_id res chain seq x y z
N MET A 1 21.12 -28.18 23.25
CA MET A 1 20.21 -28.98 22.41
C MET A 1 20.22 -28.37 21.01
N PRO A 2 20.45 -29.18 19.97
CA PRO A 2 20.65 -28.72 18.59
C PRO A 2 19.29 -28.51 17.91
N TYR A 3 19.08 -27.36 17.24
CA TYR A 3 17.98 -27.22 16.31
C TYR A 3 18.49 -27.55 14.91
N ALA A 4 18.02 -28.70 14.44
CA ALA A 4 18.34 -29.33 13.18
C ALA A 4 17.87 -28.49 11.98
N GLU A 5 18.70 -28.52 10.94
CA GLU A 5 18.37 -28.23 9.56
C GLU A 5 17.17 -29.07 9.08
N ARG A 6 16.21 -28.44 8.38
CA ARG A 6 15.58 -28.93 7.13
C ARG A 6 14.58 -27.92 6.55
N THR A 7 15.10 -27.13 5.61
CA THR A 7 14.56 -26.90 4.26
C THR A 7 13.04 -26.93 4.02
N VAL A 8 12.49 -25.82 3.53
CA VAL A 8 11.63 -25.83 2.32
C VAL A 8 12.00 -24.65 1.43
N ARG A 9 12.69 -24.95 0.31
CA ARG A 9 12.64 -24.13 -0.90
C ARG A 9 11.21 -24.17 -1.42
N ALA A 10 10.54 -23.02 -1.45
CA ALA A 10 9.41 -22.74 -2.33
C ALA A 10 9.50 -21.24 -2.67
N MET A 11 10.27 -20.86 -3.69
CA MET A 11 9.79 -20.79 -5.08
C MET A 11 8.77 -19.67 -5.26
N TYR A 12 9.25 -18.41 -5.26
CA TYR A 12 8.79 -17.41 -6.22
C TYR A 12 9.99 -16.57 -6.69
N ARG A 13 10.68 -17.11 -7.70
CA ARG A 13 11.40 -16.33 -8.70
C ARG A 13 10.35 -15.56 -9.52
N THR A 14 9.89 -14.42 -9.03
CA THR A 14 9.14 -13.42 -9.82
C THR A 14 9.59 -12.00 -9.45
N ALA A 15 10.90 -11.78 -9.40
CA ALA A 15 11.47 -10.45 -9.47
C ALA A 15 12.45 -10.40 -10.66
N PRO A 16 11.94 -10.28 -11.90
CA PRO A 16 12.54 -9.29 -12.80
C PRO A 16 11.60 -8.62 -13.83
N ALA A 17 10.27 -8.77 -13.75
CA ALA A 17 9.38 -8.15 -14.75
C ALA A 17 9.26 -6.63 -14.59
N PHE A 18 9.29 -6.11 -13.35
CA PHE A 18 9.25 -4.67 -13.11
C PHE A 18 10.55 -3.96 -13.53
N LEU A 19 11.71 -4.64 -13.43
CA LEU A 19 13.00 -4.02 -13.74
C LEU A 19 13.24 -3.89 -15.26
N ALA A 20 12.68 -4.79 -16.07
CA ALA A 20 12.88 -4.79 -17.51
C ALA A 20 12.16 -3.65 -18.25
N LEU A 21 10.99 -3.21 -17.75
CA LEU A 21 10.21 -2.11 -18.34
C LEU A 21 10.77 -0.71 -18.02
N LEU A 22 11.54 -0.59 -16.95
CA LEU A 22 12.21 0.65 -16.55
C LEU A 22 13.51 0.91 -17.34
N LEU A 23 13.99 -0.10 -18.08
CA LEU A 23 15.19 0.01 -18.92
C LEU A 23 14.90 0.61 -20.30
N ALA A 24 13.64 0.82 -20.67
CA ALA A 24 13.23 1.48 -21.91
C ALA A 24 13.00 3.00 -21.75
N ALA A 25 13.58 3.62 -20.72
CA ALA A 25 13.43 5.04 -20.38
C ALA A 25 14.46 5.95 -21.08
N CYS A 26 14.83 5.67 -22.33
CA CYS A 26 15.75 6.51 -23.12
C CYS A 26 15.21 6.75 -24.54
N GLY A 27 13.93 7.07 -24.67
CA GLY A 27 13.32 7.63 -25.87
C GLY A 27 12.31 8.69 -25.46
N ASP A 28 12.27 9.81 -26.18
CA ASP A 28 11.43 10.97 -25.86
C ASP A 28 9.90 10.67 -25.89
N GLU A 29 9.50 9.50 -26.38
CA GLU A 29 8.11 9.06 -26.45
C GLU A 29 7.81 7.97 -25.40
N ILE A 30 6.91 8.30 -24.47
CA ILE A 30 6.35 7.37 -23.49
C ILE A 30 5.49 6.34 -24.24
N THR A 31 5.79 5.05 -24.08
CA THR A 31 4.97 4.01 -24.72
C THR A 31 3.57 3.94 -24.07
N PRO A 32 2.54 3.46 -24.79
CA PRO A 32 1.21 3.27 -24.20
C PRO A 32 1.23 2.41 -22.92
N GLU A 33 2.09 1.39 -22.88
CA GLU A 33 2.26 0.53 -21.70
C GLU A 33 2.83 1.31 -20.50
N GLN A 34 3.83 2.16 -20.73
CA GLN A 34 4.40 3.03 -19.69
C GLN A 34 3.38 4.05 -19.19
N ARG A 35 2.55 4.61 -20.08
CA ARG A 35 1.45 5.53 -19.71
C ARG A 35 0.45 4.82 -18.80
N THR A 36 0.00 3.62 -19.17
CA THR A 36 -0.91 2.81 -18.34
C THR A 36 -0.32 2.52 -16.97
N LYS A 37 0.98 2.19 -16.90
CA LYS A 37 1.66 1.93 -15.62
C LYS A 37 1.77 3.16 -14.73
N ARG A 38 2.04 4.34 -15.31
CA ARG A 38 2.03 5.62 -14.58
C ARG A 38 0.64 5.93 -14.02
N LEU A 39 -0.40 5.78 -14.83
CA LEU A 39 -1.79 5.99 -14.39
C LEU A 39 -2.19 5.02 -13.28
N GLU A 40 -1.84 3.74 -13.42
CA GLU A 40 -2.10 2.72 -12.40
C GLU A 40 -1.37 3.01 -11.09
N ALA A 41 -0.10 3.43 -11.15
CA ALA A 41 0.69 3.79 -9.98
C ALA A 41 0.09 5.02 -9.26
N ARG A 42 -0.25 6.06 -10.01
CA ARG A 42 -0.87 7.27 -9.47
C ARG A 42 -2.22 6.99 -8.79
N ARG A 43 -3.07 6.19 -9.43
CA ARG A 43 -4.34 5.74 -8.83
C ARG A 43 -4.10 4.99 -7.53
N THR A 44 -3.16 4.06 -7.56
CA THR A 44 -2.81 3.24 -6.39
C THR A 44 -2.37 4.14 -5.24
N ALA A 45 -1.43 5.07 -5.46
CA ALA A 45 -0.97 6.02 -4.46
C ALA A 45 -2.13 6.85 -3.87
N CYS A 46 -2.99 7.41 -4.72
CA CYS A 46 -4.16 8.17 -4.29
C CYS A 46 -5.11 7.35 -3.40
N ILE A 47 -5.43 6.11 -3.79
CA ILE A 47 -6.31 5.24 -2.99
C ILE A 47 -5.65 4.88 -1.66
N THR A 48 -4.38 4.49 -1.66
CA THR A 48 -3.67 4.12 -0.43
C THR A 48 -3.53 5.30 0.54
N GLU A 49 -3.32 6.51 0.04
CA GLU A 49 -3.30 7.73 0.86
C GLU A 49 -4.67 8.01 1.48
N ALA A 50 -5.76 7.90 0.70
CA ALA A 50 -7.11 8.06 1.22
C ALA A 50 -7.44 7.03 2.30
N LEU A 51 -7.01 5.78 2.14
CA LEU A 51 -7.17 4.73 3.15
C LEU A 51 -6.36 5.01 4.42
N GLN A 52 -5.12 5.49 4.29
CA GLN A 52 -4.29 5.90 5.42
C GLN A 52 -4.95 7.03 6.20
N GLN A 53 -5.43 8.08 5.52
CA GLN A 53 -6.13 9.20 6.17
C GLN A 53 -7.39 8.75 6.90
N ARG A 54 -8.19 7.87 6.27
CA ARG A 54 -9.38 7.26 6.89
C ARG A 54 -9.01 6.45 8.14
N ALA A 55 -7.97 5.63 8.06
CA ALA A 55 -7.51 4.81 9.18
C ALA A 55 -7.04 5.66 10.37
N GLN A 56 -6.26 6.70 10.11
CA GLN A 56 -5.80 7.64 11.12
C GLN A 56 -6.98 8.38 11.78
N SER A 57 -7.97 8.81 10.98
CA SER A 57 -9.18 9.44 11.50
C SER A 57 -9.99 8.49 12.40
N GLN A 58 -10.15 7.23 12.00
CA GLN A 58 -10.84 6.23 12.79
C GLN A 58 -10.10 5.93 14.11
N LEU A 59 -8.78 5.80 14.06
CA LEU A 59 -7.97 5.60 15.26
C LEU A 59 -8.08 6.81 16.21
N ALA A 60 -8.00 8.04 15.70
CA ALA A 60 -8.13 9.26 16.50
C ALA A 60 -9.52 9.38 17.18
N GLN A 61 -10.59 8.92 16.51
CA GLN A 61 -11.92 8.85 17.10
C GLN A 61 -11.96 7.84 18.26
N LEU A 62 -11.37 6.65 18.08
CA LEU A 62 -11.29 5.64 19.12
C LEU A 62 -10.40 6.10 20.30
N ASP A 63 -9.28 6.77 20.03
CA ASP A 63 -8.43 7.41 21.04
C ASP A 63 -9.22 8.40 21.88
N THR A 64 -10.07 9.21 21.23
CA THR A 64 -10.92 10.18 21.91
C THR A 64 -11.94 9.48 22.81
N MET A 65 -12.58 8.41 22.33
CA MET A 65 -13.51 7.60 23.12
C MET A 65 -12.82 6.94 24.33
N MET A 66 -11.60 6.41 24.14
CA MET A 66 -10.82 5.82 25.23
C MET A 66 -10.45 6.84 26.31
N ARG A 67 -10.04 8.04 25.92
CA ARG A 67 -9.71 9.12 26.87
C ARG A 67 -10.92 9.60 27.66
N GLN A 68 -12.10 9.64 27.03
CA GLN A 68 -13.35 10.09 27.66
C GLN A 68 -13.90 9.09 28.70
N GLN A 69 -13.56 7.81 28.60
CA GLN A 69 -14.08 6.74 29.49
C GLN A 69 -13.33 6.62 30.83
N GLY A 70 -12.20 7.29 31.02
CA GLY A 70 -11.36 7.13 32.22
C GLY A 70 -10.74 5.72 32.33
N GLY A 71 -10.09 5.41 33.46
CA GLY A 71 -9.22 4.24 33.63
C GLY A 71 -9.86 2.85 33.41
N ASN A 72 -11.18 2.75 33.28
CA ASN A 72 -11.88 1.51 32.96
C ASN A 72 -12.47 1.56 31.54
N VAL A 73 -11.61 1.40 30.53
CA VAL A 73 -12.05 1.28 29.14
C VAL A 73 -12.68 -0.10 28.91
N PRO A 74 -13.97 -0.18 28.53
CA PRO A 74 -14.64 -1.46 28.27
C PRO A 74 -14.01 -2.21 27.09
N ASP A 75 -14.08 -3.55 27.12
CA ASP A 75 -13.50 -4.40 26.06
C ASP A 75 -14.09 -4.14 24.67
N ILE A 76 -15.36 -3.67 24.62
CA ILE A 76 -16.04 -3.27 23.38
C ILE A 76 -15.36 -2.07 22.68
N VAL A 77 -14.54 -1.31 23.40
CA VAL A 77 -13.74 -0.20 22.84
C VAL A 77 -12.29 -0.61 22.66
N ARG A 78 -11.73 -1.42 23.58
CA ARG A 78 -10.33 -1.83 23.57
C ARG A 78 -9.95 -2.70 22.38
N ALA A 79 -10.74 -3.74 22.08
CA ALA A 79 -10.42 -4.65 20.98
C ALA A 79 -10.49 -3.96 19.59
N PRO A 80 -11.52 -3.15 19.28
CA PRO A 80 -11.54 -2.35 18.05
C PRO A 80 -10.40 -1.33 17.97
N HIS A 81 -9.97 -0.74 19.09
CA HIS A 81 -8.83 0.18 19.12
C HIS A 81 -7.53 -0.52 18.72
N THR A 82 -7.21 -1.68 19.32
CA THR A 82 -6.03 -2.46 18.93
C THR A 82 -6.03 -2.79 17.45
N PHE A 83 -7.18 -3.23 16.91
CA PHE A 83 -7.31 -3.53 15.48
C PHE A 83 -7.10 -2.26 14.62
N ALA A 84 -7.72 -1.14 14.98
CA ALA A 84 -7.57 0.13 14.26
C ALA A 84 -6.12 0.64 14.30
N GLN A 85 -5.39 0.42 15.40
CA GLN A 85 -3.97 0.76 15.50
C GLN A 85 -3.12 -0.04 14.51
N VAL A 86 -3.33 -1.36 14.43
CA VAL A 86 -2.61 -2.23 13.48
C VAL A 86 -3.00 -1.88 12.04
N TYR A 87 -4.29 -1.60 11.77
CA TYR A 87 -4.74 -1.15 10.46
C TYR A 87 -4.10 0.18 10.05
N ALA A 88 -4.08 1.18 10.93
CA ALA A 88 -3.47 2.47 10.65
C ALA A 88 -1.97 2.35 10.34
N ALA A 89 -1.24 1.53 11.10
CA ALA A 89 0.17 1.25 10.83
C ALA A 89 0.37 0.53 9.49
N TYR A 90 -0.50 -0.45 9.16
CA TYR A 90 -0.43 -1.15 7.88
C TYR A 90 -0.73 -0.22 6.69
N ALA A 91 -1.78 0.60 6.80
CA ALA A 91 -2.17 1.57 5.78
C ALA A 91 -1.10 2.64 5.55
N ASP A 92 -0.44 3.10 6.62
CA ASP A 92 0.70 4.03 6.55
C ASP A 92 1.85 3.44 5.73
N VAL A 93 2.26 2.21 6.04
CA VAL A 93 3.33 1.53 5.30
C VAL A 93 2.96 1.34 3.83
N LYS A 94 1.70 0.99 3.53
CA LYS A 94 1.21 0.85 2.16
C LYS A 94 1.14 2.16 1.38
N ALA A 95 0.75 3.25 2.04
CA ALA A 95 0.76 4.57 1.42
C ALA A 95 2.18 5.01 1.06
N HIS A 96 3.16 4.78 1.94
CA HIS A 96 4.56 5.07 1.64
C HIS A 96 5.09 4.19 0.48
N GLU A 97 4.83 2.87 0.50
CA GLU A 97 5.19 1.97 -0.60
C GLU A 97 4.64 2.49 -1.94
N ALA A 98 3.35 2.84 -1.99
CA ALA A 98 2.70 3.32 -3.19
C ALA A 98 3.19 4.70 -3.65
N ALA A 99 3.45 5.63 -2.74
CA ALA A 99 3.98 6.95 -3.06
C ALA A 99 5.39 6.88 -3.69
N TYR A 100 6.25 6.00 -3.18
CA TYR A 100 7.56 5.76 -3.78
C TYR A 100 7.45 5.07 -5.14
N LEU A 101 6.50 4.14 -5.32
CA LEU A 101 6.24 3.54 -6.63
C LEU A 101 5.75 4.58 -7.64
N ASP A 102 4.80 5.44 -7.27
CA ASP A 102 4.35 6.54 -8.14
C ASP A 102 5.52 7.46 -8.54
N SER A 103 6.32 7.88 -7.55
CA SER A 103 7.54 8.67 -7.81
C SER A 103 8.52 7.95 -8.75
N ALA A 104 8.69 6.64 -8.61
CA ALA A 104 9.54 5.86 -9.49
C ALA A 104 9.05 5.83 -10.93
N PHE A 105 7.74 5.73 -11.14
CA PHE A 105 7.13 5.72 -12.47
C PHE A 105 7.11 7.09 -13.14
N GLN A 106 7.08 8.16 -12.34
CA GLN A 106 7.04 9.54 -12.80
C GLN A 106 8.41 10.20 -12.89
N ALA A 107 9.48 9.54 -12.43
CA ALA A 107 10.83 10.08 -12.49
C ALA A 107 11.33 10.29 -13.93
N ASP A 108 11.92 11.46 -14.17
CA ASP A 108 12.51 11.82 -15.48
C ASP A 108 13.86 11.16 -15.72
N SER A 109 14.58 10.81 -14.65
CA SER A 109 15.86 10.11 -14.73
C SER A 109 15.73 8.66 -14.29
N LYS A 110 16.43 7.77 -15.01
CA LYS A 110 16.55 6.36 -14.64
C LYS A 110 17.14 6.16 -13.25
N GLN A 111 18.08 7.03 -12.85
CA GLN A 111 18.74 6.93 -11.55
C GLN A 111 17.76 7.22 -10.42
N ASP A 112 16.93 8.25 -10.56
CA ASP A 112 15.90 8.60 -9.57
C ASP A 112 14.81 7.53 -9.52
N SER A 113 14.39 7.02 -10.67
CA SER A 113 13.44 5.91 -10.75
C SER A 113 13.92 4.70 -9.93
N ILE A 114 15.19 4.30 -10.11
CA ILE A 114 15.80 3.20 -9.35
C ILE A 114 15.87 3.53 -7.85
N ALA A 115 16.26 4.75 -7.48
CA ALA A 115 16.34 5.17 -6.09
C ALA A 115 14.98 5.11 -5.38
N TYR A 116 13.92 5.53 -6.07
CA TYR A 116 12.55 5.43 -5.55
C TYR A 116 12.06 3.99 -5.43
N LEU A 117 12.39 3.11 -6.39
CA LEU A 117 12.05 1.67 -6.28
C LEU A 117 12.74 0.99 -5.12
N GLN A 118 14.02 1.32 -4.89
CA GLN A 118 14.75 0.84 -3.72
C GLN A 118 14.10 1.34 -2.42
N SER A 119 13.61 2.58 -2.42
CA SER A 119 12.90 3.15 -1.27
C SER A 119 11.55 2.47 -1.04
N ALA A 120 10.75 2.24 -2.09
CA ALA A 120 9.50 1.47 -2.00
C ALA A 120 9.73 0.07 -1.42
N GLY A 121 10.82 -0.60 -1.84
CA GLY A 121 11.18 -1.94 -1.35
C GLY A 121 11.42 -2.00 0.17
N LYS A 122 11.77 -0.89 0.83
CA LYS A 122 11.94 -0.81 2.30
C LYS A 122 10.61 -0.84 3.04
N PHE A 123 9.51 -0.47 2.39
CA PHE A 123 8.16 -0.46 2.96
C PHE A 123 7.38 -1.75 2.62
N ARG A 124 8.00 -2.72 1.95
CA ARG A 124 7.34 -3.98 1.64
C ARG A 124 7.14 -4.79 2.93
N VAL A 125 5.88 -4.96 3.32
CA VAL A 125 5.48 -5.77 4.48
C VAL A 125 5.65 -7.26 4.15
N SER A 126 6.26 -8.02 5.06
CA SER A 126 6.29 -9.48 4.96
C SER A 126 4.88 -10.07 5.08
N PRO A 127 4.58 -11.22 4.45
CA PRO A 127 3.30 -11.88 4.65
C PRO A 127 3.04 -12.12 6.14
N PRO A 128 1.87 -11.72 6.67
CA PRO A 128 1.55 -11.91 8.08
C PRO A 128 1.36 -13.40 8.40
N SER A 129 1.57 -13.77 9.66
CA SER A 129 1.35 -15.13 10.15
C SER A 129 -0.14 -15.49 10.08
N GLU A 130 -0.45 -16.73 9.71
CA GLU A 130 -1.84 -17.21 9.66
C GLU A 130 -2.52 -17.13 11.04
N GLY A 131 -3.76 -16.65 11.07
CA GLY A 131 -4.54 -16.44 12.29
C GLY A 131 -4.19 -15.18 13.09
N SER A 132 -3.22 -14.38 12.64
CA SER A 132 -2.79 -13.15 13.32
C SER A 132 -3.75 -11.98 13.11
N VAL A 133 -3.65 -10.95 13.95
CA VAL A 133 -4.39 -9.69 13.77
C VAL A 133 -3.94 -9.01 12.47
N GLU A 134 -2.66 -9.07 12.17
CA GLU A 134 -2.02 -8.53 10.98
C GLU A 134 -2.55 -9.17 9.70
N GLU A 135 -2.84 -10.47 9.71
CA GLU A 135 -3.47 -11.15 8.58
C GLU A 135 -4.89 -10.64 8.33
N ASN A 136 -5.69 -10.53 9.39
CA ASN A 136 -7.05 -10.00 9.28
C ASN A 136 -7.07 -8.54 8.83
N VAL A 137 -6.13 -7.73 9.31
CA VAL A 137 -5.91 -6.34 8.86
C VAL A 137 -5.53 -6.30 7.38
N ALA A 138 -4.56 -7.11 6.95
CA ALA A 138 -4.13 -7.15 5.56
C ALA A 138 -5.28 -7.55 4.62
N ARG A 139 -6.10 -8.52 5.05
CA ARG A 139 -7.29 -8.97 4.31
C ARG A 139 -8.35 -7.86 4.21
N LEU A 140 -8.65 -7.19 5.32
CA LEU A 140 -9.60 -6.08 5.34
C LEU A 140 -9.12 -4.91 4.46
N TYR A 141 -7.86 -4.52 4.61
CA TYR A 141 -7.24 -3.47 3.80
C TYR A 141 -7.32 -3.79 2.30
N ALA A 142 -7.04 -5.03 1.90
CA ALA A 142 -7.18 -5.47 0.51
C ALA A 142 -8.63 -5.35 0.02
N GLY A 143 -9.61 -5.69 0.86
CA GLY A 143 -11.03 -5.47 0.58
C GLY A 143 -11.38 -4.00 0.36
N ASP A 144 -10.95 -3.12 1.27
CA ASP A 144 -11.20 -1.67 1.18
C ASP A 144 -10.53 -1.04 -0.05
N PHE A 145 -9.31 -1.48 -0.37
CA PHE A 145 -8.57 -1.03 -1.55
C PHE A 145 -9.29 -1.45 -2.84
N ASN A 146 -9.71 -2.70 -2.95
CA ASN A 146 -10.43 -3.20 -4.12
C ASN A 146 -11.78 -2.50 -4.28
N ALA A 147 -12.53 -2.33 -3.18
CA ALA A 147 -13.79 -1.58 -3.20
C ALA A 147 -13.58 -0.14 -3.68
N SER A 148 -12.52 0.54 -3.22
CA SER A 148 -12.20 1.91 -3.67
C SER A 148 -11.78 1.96 -5.14
N ARG A 149 -11.05 0.94 -5.61
CA ARG A 149 -10.62 0.80 -7.00
C ARG A 149 -11.79 0.50 -7.96
N GLU A 150 -12.77 -0.26 -7.51
CA GLU A 150 -13.97 -0.63 -8.30
C GLU A 150 -15.06 0.45 -8.25
N TYR A 151 -15.02 1.34 -7.26
CA TYR A 151 -15.99 2.42 -7.14
C TYR A 151 -15.76 3.51 -8.20
N ALA A 152 -16.53 3.49 -9.29
CA ALA A 152 -16.39 4.42 -10.41
C ALA A 152 -16.37 5.90 -9.99
N ASP A 153 -17.16 6.27 -8.98
CA ASP A 153 -17.27 7.65 -8.51
C ASP A 153 -16.16 8.09 -7.55
N HIS A 154 -15.24 7.19 -7.18
CA HIS A 154 -14.11 7.53 -6.34
C HIS A 154 -13.23 8.61 -7.00
N ALA A 155 -12.87 9.65 -6.26
CA ALA A 155 -12.09 10.78 -6.79
C ALA A 155 -10.79 10.33 -7.50
N CYS A 156 -10.11 9.31 -6.95
CA CYS A 156 -8.89 8.74 -7.54
C CYS A 156 -9.11 8.06 -8.91
N ASN A 157 -10.33 7.58 -9.22
CA ASN A 157 -10.63 6.92 -10.49
C ASN A 157 -10.95 7.96 -11.58
N LYS A 158 -11.64 9.05 -11.22
CA LYS A 158 -11.92 10.19 -12.13
C LYS A 158 -10.65 10.87 -12.64
N LEU A 159 -9.63 11.00 -11.78
CA LEU A 159 -8.33 11.58 -12.15
C LEU A 159 -7.62 10.81 -13.27
N VAL A 160 -7.83 9.49 -13.34
CA VAL A 160 -7.26 8.64 -14.40
C VAL A 160 -8.06 8.79 -15.69
N GLU A 161 -9.39 8.72 -15.61
CA GLU A 161 -10.28 8.84 -16.77
C GLU A 161 -10.10 10.17 -17.53
N ASP A 162 -9.93 11.28 -16.80
CA ASP A 162 -9.70 12.59 -17.40
C ASP A 162 -8.33 12.71 -18.07
N GLN A 163 -7.35 11.88 -17.66
CA GLN A 163 -6.03 11.82 -18.28
C GLN A 163 -5.98 10.89 -19.48
N GLU A 164 -6.86 9.90 -19.58
CA GLU A 164 -6.99 9.04 -20.76
C GLU A 164 -7.68 9.75 -21.94
N LYS A 165 -8.52 10.75 -21.65
CA LYS A 165 -9.24 11.57 -22.66
C LYS A 165 -8.41 12.69 -23.28
N ARG A 166 -7.21 12.95 -22.76
CA ARG A 166 -6.26 13.98 -23.24
C ARG A 166 -5.16 13.35 -24.08
#